data_AF-A0A3S5F394-F1
#
_entry.id   AF-A0A3S5F394-F1
#
_cell.length_a   1.000
_cell.length_b   1.000
_cell.length_c   1.000
_cell.angle_alpha   90.00
_cell.angle_beta   90.00
_cell.angle_gamma   90.00
#
_symmetry.space_group_name_H-M   'P 1'
#
loop_
_entity.id
_entity.type
_entity.pdbx_description
1 polymer ?
#
loop_
_entity_poly.entity_id
_entity_poly.type
_entity_poly.pdbx_seq_one_letter_code
_entity_poly.pdbx_strand_id
1 'polypeptide(L)'
;MKKRTYLVIMATALAIALISSAMRLYNYETIPTSFNCRAQMYVWDDAELLPCTRKSASNFFFAMKDDGTGYIIISGTSVCEDENQLVAQSETINFTYTEEGDFYSLTLGPRDVSDSRIAKVLTEDVIKIKISKTNSNDYIITTPIKPILMCTTENN
;
A
#
# COMPACT_ATOMS: atom_id res chain seq x y z
N MET A 1 16.38 50.61 -20.67
CA MET A 1 15.20 49.73 -20.82
C MET A 1 15.47 48.27 -20.43
N LYS A 2 16.50 47.59 -20.97
CA LYS A 2 16.81 46.15 -20.68
C LYS A 2 16.80 45.75 -19.18
N LYS A 3 17.38 46.58 -18.30
CA LYS A 3 17.50 46.27 -16.86
C LYS A 3 16.15 46.20 -16.13
N ARG A 4 15.18 47.03 -16.53
CA ARG A 4 13.80 47.03 -15.99
C ARG A 4 13.03 45.80 -16.47
N THR A 5 13.21 45.43 -17.73
CA THR A 5 12.58 44.23 -18.31
C THR A 5 13.08 42.95 -17.62
N TYR A 6 14.39 42.84 -17.35
CA TYR A 6 14.95 41.72 -16.59
C TYR A 6 14.43 41.62 -15.16
N LEU A 7 14.25 42.75 -14.48
CA LEU A 7 13.72 42.80 -13.12
C LEU A 7 12.27 42.30 -13.06
N VAL A 8 11.45 42.68 -14.05
CA VAL A 8 10.07 42.19 -14.17
C VAL A 8 10.04 40.69 -14.45
N ILE A 9 10.89 40.18 -15.36
CA ILE A 9 10.96 38.75 -15.68
C ILE A 9 11.40 37.91 -14.47
N MET A 10 12.39 38.39 -13.70
CA MET A 10 12.85 37.69 -12.50
C MET A 10 11.77 37.68 -11.41
N ALA A 11 11.04 38.77 -11.23
CA ALA A 11 9.95 38.85 -10.27
C ALA A 11 8.77 37.94 -10.63
N THR A 12 8.40 37.85 -11.92
CA THR A 12 7.35 36.93 -12.37
C THR A 12 7.77 35.47 -12.25
N ALA A 13 9.01 35.13 -12.58
CA ALA A 13 9.54 33.78 -12.41
C ALA A 13 9.53 33.35 -10.93
N LEU A 14 9.92 34.24 -10.01
CA LEU A 14 9.89 33.99 -8.58
C LEU A 14 8.45 33.78 -8.06
N ALA A 15 7.51 34.60 -8.52
CA ALA A 15 6.11 34.47 -8.15
C ALA A 15 5.52 33.12 -8.59
N ILE A 16 5.82 32.69 -9.83
CA ILE A 16 5.39 31.39 -10.34
C ILE A 16 5.98 30.24 -9.51
N ALA A 17 7.27 30.31 -9.16
CA ALA A 17 7.91 29.31 -8.32
C ALA A 17 7.25 29.20 -6.94
N LEU A 18 6.97 30.34 -6.28
CA LEU A 18 6.30 30.38 -4.98
C LEU A 18 4.87 29.84 -5.02
N ILE A 19 4.11 30.18 -6.08
CA ILE A 19 2.75 29.65 -6.25
C ILE A 19 2.79 28.14 -6.47
N SER A 20 3.74 27.64 -7.25
CA SER A 20 3.88 26.20 -7.51
C SER A 20 4.26 25.40 -6.26
N SER A 21 5.11 25.95 -5.39
CA SER A 21 5.49 25.28 -4.14
C SER A 21 4.34 25.31 -3.13
N ALA A 22 3.61 26.42 -3.04
CA ALA A 22 2.41 26.52 -2.21
C ALA A 22 1.31 25.55 -2.66
N MET A 23 1.07 25.41 -3.96
CA MET A 23 0.12 24.42 -4.49
C MET A 23 0.55 22.98 -4.18
N ARG A 24 1.85 22.67 -4.26
CA ARG A 24 2.36 21.34 -3.88
C ARG A 24 2.18 21.04 -2.40
N LEU A 25 2.41 22.02 -1.52
CA LEU A 25 2.14 21.87 -0.09
C LEU A 25 0.66 21.70 0.20
N TYR A 26 -0.20 22.48 -0.46
CA TYR A 26 -1.65 22.41 -0.26
C TYR A 26 -2.25 21.08 -0.73
N ASN A 27 -1.73 20.55 -1.84
CA ASN A 27 -2.16 19.26 -2.38
C ASN A 27 -1.42 18.07 -1.74
N TYR A 28 -0.59 18.29 -0.72
CA TYR A 28 -0.01 17.20 0.05
C TYR A 28 -1.10 16.61 0.94
N GLU A 29 -1.82 15.63 0.41
CA GLU A 29 -2.84 14.90 1.15
C GLU A 29 -2.12 14.03 2.20
N THR A 30 -1.99 14.57 3.42
CA THR A 30 -1.46 13.81 4.56
C THR A 30 -2.40 12.67 4.85
N ILE A 31 -1.92 11.44 4.69
CA ILE A 31 -2.66 10.25 5.07
C ILE A 31 -2.84 10.29 6.59
N PRO A 32 -4.03 9.98 7.11
CA PRO A 32 -4.27 10.03 8.53
C PRO A 32 -3.28 9.13 9.28
N THR A 33 -2.83 9.62 10.44
CA THR A 33 -1.88 8.92 11.33
C THR A 33 -2.40 7.53 11.72
N SER A 34 -3.72 7.34 11.69
CA SER A 34 -4.38 6.04 11.75
C SER A 34 -5.03 5.73 10.40
N PHE A 35 -4.78 4.56 9.85
CA PHE A 35 -5.33 4.15 8.56
C PHE A 35 -5.79 2.71 8.62
N ASN A 36 -7.06 2.46 8.29
CA ASN A 36 -7.64 1.12 8.26
C ASN A 36 -8.25 0.88 6.89
N CYS A 37 -7.83 -0.19 6.20
CA CYS A 37 -8.47 -0.59 4.97
C CYS A 37 -8.71 -2.09 4.88
N ARG A 38 -9.79 -2.43 4.18
CA ARG A 38 -10.22 -3.80 3.87
C ARG A 38 -10.05 -4.03 2.37
N ALA A 39 -9.54 -5.18 1.99
CA ALA A 39 -9.61 -5.65 0.61
C ALA A 39 -10.03 -7.11 0.56
N GLN A 40 -10.50 -7.52 -0.62
CA GLN A 40 -10.77 -8.90 -0.95
C GLN A 40 -10.09 -9.21 -2.26
N MET A 41 -9.34 -10.31 -2.31
CA MET A 41 -8.66 -10.77 -3.50
C MET A 41 -9.08 -12.19 -3.85
N TYR A 42 -9.26 -12.41 -5.14
CA TYR A 42 -9.47 -13.71 -5.74
C TYR A 42 -8.30 -13.95 -6.69
N VAL A 43 -7.53 -15.00 -6.43
CA VAL A 43 -6.35 -15.33 -7.23
C VAL A 43 -6.55 -16.72 -7.82
N TRP A 44 -6.33 -16.82 -9.12
CA TRP A 44 -6.29 -18.07 -9.85
C TRP A 44 -4.87 -18.23 -10.38
N ASP A 45 -4.16 -19.22 -9.86
CA ASP A 45 -2.80 -19.55 -10.27
C ASP A 45 -2.82 -20.83 -11.10
N ASP A 46 -2.34 -20.73 -12.33
CA ASP A 46 -2.18 -21.87 -13.23
C ASP A 46 -0.98 -22.73 -12.80
N ALA A 47 -1.11 -24.05 -12.97
CA ALA A 47 -0.14 -25.06 -12.51
C ALA A 47 1.24 -25.01 -13.18
N GLU A 48 1.52 -24.08 -14.11
CA GLU A 48 2.80 -24.04 -14.84
C GLU A 48 4.03 -23.81 -13.92
N LEU A 49 3.82 -23.24 -12.72
CA LEU A 49 4.88 -22.93 -11.75
C LEU A 49 4.59 -23.41 -10.32
N LEU A 50 3.50 -24.16 -10.11
CA LEU A 50 3.01 -24.61 -8.81
C LEU A 50 2.62 -26.09 -8.88
N PRO A 51 2.59 -26.83 -7.76
CA PRO A 51 2.26 -28.26 -7.76
C PRO A 51 0.85 -28.58 -8.24
N CYS A 52 -0.03 -27.56 -8.35
CA CYS A 52 -1.37 -27.70 -8.88
C CYS A 52 -1.99 -26.35 -9.24
N THR A 53 -3.12 -26.40 -9.96
CA THR A 53 -3.96 -25.21 -10.20
C THR A 53 -4.60 -24.79 -8.89
N ARG A 54 -4.32 -23.57 -8.44
CA ARG A 54 -4.78 -23.07 -7.15
C ARG A 54 -5.75 -21.91 -7.31
N LYS A 55 -6.95 -22.08 -6.75
CA LYS A 55 -7.93 -21.00 -6.60
C LYS A 55 -7.93 -20.55 -5.16
N SER A 56 -7.75 -19.26 -4.93
CA SER A 56 -7.76 -18.70 -3.57
C SER A 56 -8.65 -17.47 -3.47
N ALA A 57 -9.33 -17.36 -2.34
CA ALA A 57 -10.13 -16.21 -1.96
C ALA A 57 -9.66 -15.76 -0.58
N SER A 58 -9.16 -14.53 -0.50
CA SER A 58 -8.55 -13.99 0.72
C SER A 58 -9.05 -12.58 1.01
N ASN A 59 -9.41 -12.36 2.26
CA ASN A 59 -9.74 -11.06 2.82
C ASN A 59 -8.51 -10.50 3.54
N PHE A 60 -8.30 -9.21 3.33
CA PHE A 60 -7.18 -8.43 3.82
C PHE A 60 -7.67 -7.35 4.73
N PHE A 61 -7.06 -7.26 5.91
CA PHE A 61 -7.16 -6.13 6.81
C PHE A 61 -5.79 -5.53 6.97
N PHE A 62 -5.70 -4.23 6.71
CA PHE A 62 -4.49 -3.46 6.96
C PHE A 62 -4.86 -2.33 7.91
N ALA A 63 -4.14 -2.24 9.03
CA ALA A 63 -4.39 -1.24 10.06
C ALA A 63 -3.07 -0.61 10.50
N MET A 64 -3.03 0.72 10.49
CA MET A 64 -1.99 1.57 11.06
C MET A 64 -2.57 2.37 12.20
N LYS A 65 -1.81 2.50 13.29
CA LYS A 65 -2.17 3.23 14.49
C LYS A 65 -1.22 4.40 14.70
N ASP A 66 -1.72 5.47 15.29
CA ASP A 66 -0.99 6.71 15.57
C ASP A 66 0.31 6.53 16.39
N ASP A 67 0.48 5.40 17.08
CA ASP A 67 1.67 5.07 17.86
C ASP A 67 2.83 4.48 17.03
N GLY A 68 2.69 4.43 15.69
CA GLY A 68 3.69 3.86 14.79
C GLY A 68 3.64 2.33 14.71
N THR A 69 2.58 1.70 15.25
CA THR A 69 2.36 0.26 15.13
C THR A 69 1.22 -0.06 14.19
N GLY A 70 1.16 -1.30 13.71
CA GLY A 70 0.08 -1.75 12.86
C GLY A 70 0.02 -3.25 12.74
N TYR A 71 -0.98 -3.73 12.02
CA TYR A 71 -1.13 -5.14 11.73
C TYR A 71 -1.78 -5.39 10.37
N ILE A 72 -1.44 -6.54 9.81
CA ILE A 72 -2.08 -7.10 8.62
C ILE A 72 -2.77 -8.37 9.04
N ILE A 73 -4.07 -8.51 8.80
CA ILE A 73 -4.79 -9.77 8.97
C ILE A 73 -5.13 -10.31 7.59
N ILE A 74 -4.80 -11.57 7.36
CA ILE A 74 -5.07 -12.31 6.15
C ILE A 74 -5.97 -13.47 6.55
N SER A 75 -7.14 -13.58 5.94
CA SER A 75 -8.07 -14.68 6.20
C SER A 75 -8.69 -15.16 4.91
N GLY A 76 -8.75 -16.46 4.68
CA GLY A 76 -9.21 -16.96 3.39
C GLY A 76 -9.15 -18.45 3.26
N THR A 77 -9.37 -18.90 2.04
CA THR A 77 -9.23 -20.30 1.67
C THR A 77 -8.54 -20.41 0.32
N SER A 78 -7.81 -21.50 0.13
CA SER A 78 -7.32 -21.92 -1.18
C SER A 78 -7.68 -23.37 -1.44
N VAL A 79 -8.05 -23.66 -2.68
CA VAL A 79 -8.27 -25.01 -3.18
C VAL A 79 -7.22 -25.31 -4.24
N CYS A 80 -6.57 -26.45 -4.08
CA CYS A 80 -5.78 -27.10 -5.12
C CYS A 80 -6.73 -27.99 -5.92
N GLU A 81 -7.03 -27.63 -7.17
CA GLU A 81 -8.08 -28.32 -7.96
C GLU A 81 -7.75 -29.81 -8.17
N ASP A 82 -6.48 -30.13 -8.34
CA ASP A 82 -6.02 -31.50 -8.59
C ASP A 82 -6.11 -32.40 -7.35
N GLU A 83 -6.06 -31.81 -6.14
CA GLU A 83 -6.08 -32.52 -4.87
C GLU A 83 -7.46 -32.44 -4.17
N ASN A 84 -8.38 -31.61 -4.66
CA ASN A 84 -9.64 -31.24 -4.00
C ASN A 84 -9.47 -30.87 -2.51
N GLN A 85 -8.28 -30.39 -2.14
CA GLN A 85 -7.94 -30.07 -0.77
C GLN A 85 -8.19 -28.58 -0.51
N LEU A 86 -9.10 -28.31 0.43
CA LEU A 86 -9.34 -26.98 0.96
C LEU A 86 -8.31 -26.68 2.06
N VAL A 87 -7.55 -25.60 1.90
CA VAL A 87 -6.61 -25.09 2.89
C VAL A 87 -7.13 -23.76 3.39
N ALA A 88 -7.39 -23.67 4.69
CA ALA A 88 -7.72 -22.41 5.35
C ALA A 88 -6.44 -21.59 5.57
N GLN A 89 -6.54 -20.29 5.31
CA GLN A 89 -5.47 -19.33 5.54
C GLN A 89 -5.93 -18.38 6.64
N SER A 90 -5.14 -18.25 7.70
CA SER A 90 -5.38 -17.29 8.77
C SER A 90 -4.04 -16.85 9.34
N GLU A 91 -3.71 -15.58 9.11
CA GLU A 91 -2.44 -15.00 9.54
C GLU A 91 -2.66 -13.59 10.08
N THR A 92 -1.88 -13.23 11.10
CA THR A 92 -1.80 -11.87 11.62
C THR A 92 -0.34 -11.46 11.70
N ILE A 93 0.02 -10.43 10.94
CA ILE A 93 1.37 -9.92 10.84
C ILE A 93 1.39 -8.56 11.53
N ASN A 94 2.00 -8.49 12.71
CA ASN A 94 2.23 -7.21 13.37
C ASN A 94 3.40 -6.49 12.71
N PHE A 95 3.40 -5.17 12.70
CA PHE A 95 4.50 -4.37 12.19
C PHE A 95 4.64 -3.05 12.94
N THR A 96 5.83 -2.45 12.83
CA THR A 96 6.05 -1.04 13.16
C THR A 96 6.29 -0.26 11.87
N TYR A 97 5.98 1.03 11.85
CA TYR A 97 6.20 1.85 10.67
C TYR A 97 6.76 3.23 11.00
N THR A 98 7.48 3.78 10.02
CA THR A 98 7.96 5.17 10.04
C THR A 98 7.61 5.85 8.73
N GLU A 99 7.19 7.11 8.80
CA GLU A 99 6.96 7.95 7.63
C GLU A 99 8.29 8.47 7.06
N GLU A 100 8.46 8.36 5.75
CA GLU A 100 9.64 8.76 4.98
C GLU A 100 9.19 9.57 3.76
N GLY A 101 8.76 10.81 4.00
CA GLY A 101 8.14 11.64 2.96
C GLY A 101 6.82 11.04 2.49
N ASP A 102 6.69 10.78 1.19
CA ASP A 102 5.49 10.17 0.59
C ASP A 102 5.31 8.66 0.89
N PHE A 103 6.25 8.04 1.60
CA PHE A 103 6.29 6.59 1.81
C PHE A 103 6.25 6.23 3.30
N TYR A 104 5.85 5.00 3.59
CA TYR A 104 5.97 4.36 4.89
C TYR A 104 6.93 3.18 4.79
N SER A 105 7.87 3.11 5.71
CA SER A 105 8.76 1.96 5.88
C SER A 105 8.19 1.07 6.96
N LEU A 106 7.70 -0.12 6.60
CA LEU A 106 7.10 -1.09 7.50
C LEU A 106 8.13 -2.13 7.87
N THR A 107 8.45 -2.24 9.16
CA THR A 107 9.23 -3.35 9.70
C THR A 107 8.26 -4.41 10.20
N LEU A 108 8.19 -5.51 9.45
CA LEU A 108 7.25 -6.59 9.70
C LEU A 108 7.80 -7.54 10.78
N GLY A 109 6.95 -7.90 11.74
CA GLY A 109 7.26 -8.85 12.78
C GLY A 109 7.26 -10.31 12.32
N PRO A 110 7.49 -11.26 13.25
CA PRO A 110 7.45 -12.69 12.97
C PRO A 110 6.13 -13.09 12.31
N ARG A 111 6.23 -13.91 11.28
CA ARG A 111 5.10 -14.32 10.44
C ARG A 111 5.37 -15.68 9.83
N ASP A 112 4.32 -16.44 9.59
CA ASP A 112 4.44 -17.75 8.96
C ASP A 112 4.28 -17.55 7.47
N VAL A 113 5.40 -17.56 6.75
CA VAL A 113 5.42 -17.40 5.30
C VAL A 113 4.93 -18.71 4.65
N SER A 114 3.67 -19.04 4.89
CA SER A 114 2.98 -20.19 4.31
C SER A 114 2.98 -20.09 2.78
N ASP A 115 2.57 -21.17 2.09
CA ASP A 115 2.47 -21.22 0.62
C ASP A 115 1.50 -20.20 -0.01
N SER A 116 0.88 -19.32 0.79
CA SER A 116 0.06 -18.23 0.26
C SER A 116 0.91 -17.25 -0.56
N ARG A 117 0.42 -16.90 -1.75
CA ARG A 117 1.08 -15.91 -2.63
C ARG A 117 1.29 -14.56 -1.95
N ILE A 118 0.42 -14.21 -1.01
CA ILE A 118 0.51 -12.94 -0.31
C ILE A 118 1.66 -12.94 0.69
N ALA A 119 1.83 -14.02 1.45
CA ALA A 119 2.99 -14.15 2.31
C ALA A 119 4.29 -14.07 1.49
N LYS A 120 4.30 -14.59 0.24
CA LYS A 120 5.42 -14.41 -0.71
C LYS A 120 5.69 -12.95 -1.09
N VAL A 121 4.66 -12.09 -1.14
CA VAL A 121 4.84 -10.64 -1.35
C VAL A 121 5.39 -9.94 -0.10
N LEU A 122 5.14 -10.51 1.08
CA LEU A 122 5.59 -10.00 2.38
C LEU A 122 6.86 -10.73 2.88
N THR A 123 7.70 -11.22 1.97
CA THR A 123 8.91 -12.00 2.30
C THR A 123 10.01 -11.15 2.92
N GLU A 124 10.06 -9.86 2.61
CA GLU A 124 11.07 -8.94 3.13
C GLU A 124 10.69 -8.43 4.52
N ASP A 125 11.65 -8.39 5.45
CA ASP A 125 11.45 -7.86 6.81
C ASP A 125 11.08 -6.39 6.83
N VAL A 126 11.55 -5.63 5.83
CA VAL A 126 11.26 -4.21 5.69
C VAL A 126 10.65 -3.96 4.32
N ILE A 127 9.44 -3.40 4.30
CA ILE A 127 8.72 -3.08 3.06
C ILE A 127 8.43 -1.59 3.02
N LYS A 128 8.81 -0.94 1.92
CA LYS A 128 8.39 0.43 1.65
C LYS A 128 7.06 0.43 0.92
N ILE A 129 6.10 1.19 1.41
CA ILE A 129 4.79 1.36 0.77
C ILE A 129 4.44 2.82 0.60
N LYS A 130 3.67 3.13 -0.43
CA LYS A 130 2.92 4.37 -0.58
C LYS A 130 1.44 4.03 -0.62
N ILE A 131 0.67 4.69 0.23
CA ILE A 131 -0.78 4.61 0.23
C ILE A 131 -1.27 5.81 -0.58
N SER A 132 -2.10 5.59 -1.60
CA SER A 132 -2.59 6.67 -2.46
C SER A 132 -4.10 6.58 -2.56
N LYS A 133 -4.77 7.70 -2.36
CA LYS A 133 -6.21 7.79 -2.58
C LYS A 133 -6.51 7.78 -4.07
N THR A 134 -7.52 7.02 -4.46
CA THR A 134 -7.92 6.86 -5.87
C THR A 134 -9.28 7.51 -6.11
N ASN A 135 -10.26 7.15 -5.28
CA ASN A 135 -11.62 7.71 -5.26
C ASN A 135 -12.03 7.92 -3.79
N SER A 136 -13.28 8.36 -3.55
CA SER A 136 -13.83 8.72 -2.23
C SER A 136 -13.23 7.92 -1.06
N ASN A 137 -13.38 6.60 -1.08
CA ASN A 137 -12.93 5.70 -0.01
C ASN A 137 -11.98 4.59 -0.50
N ASP A 138 -11.55 4.64 -1.76
CA ASP A 138 -10.71 3.61 -2.36
C ASP A 138 -9.26 4.06 -2.42
N TYR A 139 -8.38 3.22 -1.92
CA TYR A 139 -6.95 3.45 -1.80
C TYR A 139 -6.17 2.35 -2.50
N ILE A 140 -5.00 2.72 -3.02
CA ILE A 140 -4.04 1.77 -3.57
C ILE A 140 -2.82 1.80 -2.66
N ILE A 141 -2.42 0.62 -2.19
CA ILE A 141 -1.16 0.38 -1.49
C ILE A 141 -0.15 -0.14 -2.51
N THR A 142 0.94 0.59 -2.68
CA THR A 142 1.99 0.29 -3.66
C THR A 142 3.34 0.15 -2.99
N THR A 143 4.16 -0.79 -3.45
CA THR A 143 5.62 -0.70 -3.26
C THR A 143 6.21 0.25 -4.31
N PRO A 144 7.46 0.72 -4.16
CA PRO A 144 8.15 1.47 -5.21
C PRO A 144 8.20 0.78 -6.58
N ILE A 145 8.06 -0.55 -6.62
CA ILE A 145 8.23 -1.35 -7.85
C ILE A 145 6.89 -1.80 -8.42
N LYS A 146 5.89 -2.10 -7.57
CA LYS A 146 4.58 -2.63 -7.99
C LYS A 146 3.45 -2.34 -7.00
N PRO A 147 2.20 -2.21 -7.47
CA PRO A 147 1.02 -2.20 -6.61
C PRO A 147 0.90 -3.53 -5.85
N ILE A 148 0.53 -3.45 -4.58
CA ILE A 148 0.31 -4.62 -3.70
C ILE A 148 -1.18 -4.93 -3.63
N LEU A 149 -1.99 -3.89 -3.37
CA LEU A 149 -3.39 -4.06 -3.01
C LEU A 149 -4.18 -2.80 -3.36
N MET A 150 -5.41 -2.99 -3.83
CA MET A 150 -6.43 -1.95 -3.80
C MET A 150 -7.39 -2.27 -2.66
N CYS A 151 -7.69 -1.29 -1.81
CA CYS A 151 -8.48 -1.50 -0.63
C CYS A 151 -9.42 -0.31 -0.37
N THR A 152 -10.48 -0.57 0.39
CA THR A 152 -11.49 0.41 0.73
C THR A 152 -11.45 0.69 2.22
N THR A 153 -11.53 1.96 2.60
CA THR A 153 -11.70 2.38 4.00
C THR A 153 -13.20 2.49 4.28
N GLU A 154 -13.67 1.93 5.39
CA GLU A 154 -15.01 2.26 5.87
C GLU A 154 -14.97 3.68 6.46
N ASN A 155 -15.88 4.57 6.03
CA ASN A 155 -16.04 5.85 6.70
C ASN A 155 -16.54 5.57 8.12
N ASN A 156 -15.77 5.96 9.13
CA ASN A 156 -16.32 6.16 10.48
C ASN A 156 -17.33 7.31 10.46
#